data_AF-A0A7S2GJZ0-F1
#
_entry.id   AF-A0A7S2GJZ0-F1
#
_cell.length_a   1.000
_cell.length_b   1.000
_cell.length_c   1.000
_cell.angle_alpha   90.00
_cell.angle_beta   90.00
_cell.angle_gamma   90.00
#
_symmetry.space_group_name_H-M   'P 1'
#
loop_
_entity.id
_entity.type
_entity.pdbx_description
1 polymer ?
#
loop_
_entity_poly.entity_id
_entity_poly.type
_entity_poly.pdbx_seq_one_letter_code
_entity_poly.pdbx_strand_id
1 'polypeptide(L)'
;DTGTSLLGVPTEVYDAVREFVIENNNDCSDLSRFPPLVLSIDGQEVHLPADSYVGGMVGKPSTDVRGLVRTDRLGGEVGCQLLLLDLGTELTQFGPMVIIGMPFFRQFYTTFDLGAGPGNRSLYFSLADEQCRPAQQGRAGVSSLRRSRGPVQPRVVDISRLQAPHWLRSRRSTDL
;
A
#
# COMPACT_ATOMS: atom_id res chain seq x y z
N ASP A 1 5.14 1.27 -8.34
CA ASP A 1 4.83 0.21 -9.31
C ASP A 1 3.33 0.19 -9.59
N THR A 2 2.91 0.74 -10.73
CA THR A 2 1.49 0.85 -11.09
C THR A 2 0.84 -0.50 -11.38
N GLY A 3 1.62 -1.57 -11.61
CA GLY A 3 1.12 -2.92 -11.85
C GLY A 3 0.88 -3.74 -10.58
N THR A 4 1.20 -3.21 -9.40
CA THR A 4 1.04 -3.94 -8.13
C THR A 4 -0.18 -3.44 -7.35
N SER A 5 -1.05 -4.36 -6.97
CA SER A 5 -2.37 -4.05 -6.39
C SER A 5 -2.34 -3.51 -4.96
N LEU A 6 -1.34 -3.91 -4.16
CA LEU A 6 -1.17 -3.54 -2.76
C LEU A 6 0.22 -2.94 -2.52
N LEU A 7 0.51 -2.51 -1.29
CA LEU A 7 1.88 -2.21 -0.90
C LEU A 7 2.64 -3.52 -0.68
N GLY A 8 3.84 -3.64 -1.23
CA GLY A 8 4.74 -4.74 -0.90
C GLY A 8 5.80 -4.28 0.10
N VAL A 9 6.01 -5.04 1.17
CA VAL A 9 6.93 -4.68 2.25
C VAL A 9 7.79 -5.88 2.65
N PRO A 10 8.98 -5.67 3.23
CA PRO A 10 9.75 -6.75 3.84
C PRO A 10 8.97 -7.39 5.00
N THR A 11 9.27 -8.66 5.31
CA THR A 11 8.62 -9.40 6.40
C THR A 11 8.69 -8.66 7.73
N GLU A 12 9.83 -8.05 8.07
CA GLU A 12 9.99 -7.27 9.30
C GLU A 12 8.97 -6.14 9.42
N VAL A 13 8.74 -5.40 8.32
CA VAL A 13 7.76 -4.31 8.28
C VAL A 13 6.33 -4.87 8.33
N TYR A 14 6.07 -5.98 7.64
CA TYR A 14 4.78 -6.65 7.70
C TYR A 14 4.43 -7.04 9.14
N ASP A 15 5.35 -7.70 9.83
CA ASP A 15 5.16 -8.20 11.19
C ASP A 15 5.00 -7.06 12.19
N ALA A 16 5.76 -5.96 12.05
CA ALA A 16 5.60 -4.78 12.89
C ALA A 16 4.20 -4.13 12.73
N VAL A 17 3.71 -3.99 11.49
CA VAL A 17 2.35 -3.46 11.26
C VAL A 17 1.28 -4.42 11.79
N ARG A 18 1.52 -5.72 11.65
CA ARG A 18 0.63 -6.78 12.16
C ARG A 18 0.48 -6.69 13.68
N GLU A 19 1.61 -6.64 14.39
CA GLU A 19 1.65 -6.52 15.84
C GLU A 19 0.93 -5.25 16.30
N PHE A 20 1.20 -4.11 15.66
CA PHE A 20 0.52 -2.86 15.95
C PHE A 20 -1.02 -2.99 15.83
N VAL A 21 -1.52 -3.60 14.75
CA VAL A 21 -2.98 -3.77 14.57
C VAL A 21 -3.56 -4.67 15.66
N ILE A 22 -2.85 -5.76 16.01
CA ILE A 22 -3.29 -6.72 17.04
C ILE A 22 -3.40 -6.06 18.42
N GLU A 23 -2.43 -5.23 18.79
CA GLU A 23 -2.40 -4.55 20.08
C GLU A 23 -3.47 -3.44 20.21
N ASN A 24 -3.89 -2.85 19.09
CA ASN A 24 -4.83 -1.73 19.05
C ASN A 24 -6.29 -2.18 18.85
N ASN A 25 -6.74 -3.12 19.69
CA ASN A 25 -8.12 -3.60 19.84
C ASN A 25 -8.74 -4.35 18.63
N ASN A 26 -8.06 -4.42 17.48
CA ASN A 26 -8.57 -5.07 16.26
C ASN A 26 -10.00 -4.64 15.83
N ASP A 27 -10.46 -3.48 16.30
CA ASP A 27 -11.79 -2.96 16.00
C ASP A 27 -11.76 -2.34 14.61
N CYS A 28 -11.95 -3.20 13.61
CA CYS A 28 -11.94 -2.82 12.21
C CYS A 28 -13.28 -2.22 11.74
N SER A 29 -14.23 -1.97 12.65
CA SER A 29 -15.51 -1.31 12.33
C SER A 29 -15.37 0.19 12.03
N ASP A 30 -14.29 0.81 12.52
CA ASP A 30 -13.95 2.22 12.29
C ASP A 30 -12.43 2.42 12.16
N LEU A 31 -11.95 2.44 10.92
CA LEU A 31 -10.55 2.65 10.59
C LEU A 31 -10.06 4.08 10.86
N SER A 32 -10.92 5.03 11.21
CA SER A 32 -10.49 6.39 11.56
C SER A 32 -9.67 6.46 12.85
N ARG A 33 -9.70 5.38 13.65
CA ARG A 33 -8.93 5.22 14.89
C ARG A 33 -7.50 4.73 14.66
N PHE A 34 -7.21 4.20 13.47
CA PHE A 34 -5.89 3.73 13.11
C PHE A 34 -5.05 4.89 12.58
N PRO A 35 -3.74 4.93 12.90
CA PRO A 35 -2.85 5.97 12.39
C PRO A 35 -2.66 5.82 10.87
N PRO A 36 -2.27 6.90 10.18
CA PRO A 36 -1.80 6.77 8.81
C PRO A 36 -0.48 5.98 8.77
N LEU A 37 -0.26 5.24 7.69
CA LEU A 37 1.06 4.71 7.35
C LEU A 37 1.87 5.82 6.71
N VAL A 38 2.98 6.22 7.35
CA VAL A 38 3.82 7.34 6.89
C VAL A 38 5.04 6.81 6.15
N LEU A 39 5.24 7.30 4.92
CA LEU A 39 6.41 7.03 4.08
C LEU A 39 7.26 8.30 4.00
N SER A 40 8.53 8.23 4.41
CA SER A 40 9.48 9.32 4.25
C SER A 40 10.26 9.16 2.94
N ILE A 41 10.04 10.06 1.99
CA ILE A 41 10.63 10.02 0.64
C ILE A 41 11.25 11.38 0.35
N ASP A 42 12.57 11.42 0.18
CA ASP A 42 13.33 12.64 -0.13
C ASP A 42 13.04 13.82 0.84
N GLY A 43 12.96 13.50 2.14
CA GLY A 43 12.65 14.47 3.19
C GLY A 43 11.19 14.94 3.24
N GLN A 44 10.32 14.43 2.38
CA GLN A 44 8.88 14.66 2.41
C GLN A 44 8.17 13.47 3.06
N GLU A 45 7.10 13.75 3.80
CA GLU A 45 6.23 12.71 4.35
C GLU A 45 5.00 12.50 3.46
N VAL A 46 4.77 11.25 3.10
CA VAL A 46 3.54 10.80 2.43
C VAL A 46 2.72 9.98 3.41
N HIS A 47 1.48 10.41 3.63
CA HIS A 47 0.57 9.82 4.60
C HIS A 47 -0.47 8.99 3.87
N LEU A 48 -0.46 7.67 4.08
CA LEU A 48 -1.47 6.77 3.55
C LEU A 48 -2.52 6.46 4.63
N PRO A 49 -3.82 6.55 4.32
CA PRO A 49 -4.89 6.30 5.28
C PRO A 49 -4.95 4.83 5.70
N ALA A 50 -5.58 4.53 6.84
CA ALA A 50 -5.67 3.17 7.36
C ALA A 50 -6.33 2.16 6.42
N ASP A 51 -7.30 2.59 5.60
CA ASP A 51 -7.93 1.74 4.57
C ASP A 51 -6.99 1.38 3.41
N SER A 52 -5.75 1.89 3.42
CA SER A 52 -4.68 1.51 2.49
C SER A 52 -3.93 0.25 2.94
N TYR A 53 -3.94 -0.08 4.24
CA TYR A 53 -3.15 -1.18 4.81
C TYR A 53 -3.93 -2.10 5.75
N VAL A 54 -5.14 -1.73 6.17
CA VAL A 54 -6.09 -2.58 6.91
C VAL A 54 -7.41 -2.68 6.15
N GLY A 55 -7.97 -3.88 6.07
CA GLY A 55 -9.30 -4.10 5.52
C GLY A 55 -9.66 -5.58 5.40
N GLY A 56 -10.72 -5.86 4.65
CA GLY A 56 -11.21 -7.21 4.43
C GLY A 56 -10.62 -7.87 3.18
N MET A 57 -10.46 -9.18 3.24
CA MET A 57 -10.10 -10.03 2.11
C MET A 57 -11.18 -11.06 1.86
N VAL A 58 -11.56 -11.23 0.59
CA VAL A 58 -12.48 -12.27 0.12
C VAL A 58 -11.87 -13.03 -1.04
N GLY A 59 -12.31 -14.27 -1.26
CA GLY A 59 -11.78 -15.13 -2.31
C GLY A 59 -10.53 -15.91 -1.88
N LYS A 60 -9.81 -16.48 -2.87
CA LYS A 60 -8.57 -17.23 -2.67
C LYS A 60 -7.45 -16.59 -3.47
N PRO A 61 -6.21 -16.55 -2.95
CA PRO A 61 -5.10 -15.92 -3.66
C PRO A 61 -4.86 -16.64 -4.99
N SER A 62 -4.68 -15.85 -6.06
CA SER A 62 -4.20 -16.36 -7.35
C SER A 62 -2.79 -16.95 -7.18
N THR A 63 -2.34 -17.72 -8.17
CA THR A 63 -0.97 -18.25 -8.20
C THR A 63 0.09 -17.15 -8.06
N ASP A 64 -0.17 -16.00 -8.67
CA ASP A 64 0.75 -14.86 -8.74
C ASP A 64 1.04 -14.23 -7.38
N VAL A 65 0.09 -14.30 -6.46
CA VAL A 65 0.20 -13.70 -5.12
C VAL A 65 0.22 -14.74 -4.00
N ARG A 66 0.19 -16.03 -4.37
CA ARG A 66 0.25 -17.14 -3.41
C ARG A 66 1.60 -17.10 -2.69
N GLY A 67 1.57 -17.02 -1.36
CA GLY A 67 2.79 -16.87 -0.55
C GLY A 67 3.34 -15.44 -0.49
N LEU A 68 2.62 -14.45 -1.03
CA LEU A 68 2.85 -13.03 -0.75
C LEU A 68 1.72 -12.46 0.12
N VAL A 69 0.49 -12.92 -0.11
CA VAL A 69 -0.65 -12.59 0.74
C VAL A 69 -0.64 -13.52 1.94
N ARG A 70 -0.56 -12.96 3.15
CA ARG A 70 -0.88 -13.70 4.36
C ARG A 70 -2.37 -13.50 4.68
N THR A 71 -3.08 -14.62 4.86
CA THR A 71 -4.53 -14.62 5.07
C THR A 71 -4.90 -14.84 6.54
N ASP A 72 -3.93 -14.72 7.45
CA ASP A 72 -4.20 -14.75 8.87
C ASP A 72 -5.13 -13.58 9.24
N ARG A 73 -6.16 -13.89 10.03
CA ARG A 73 -7.04 -12.86 10.57
C ARG A 73 -6.33 -12.21 11.75
N LEU A 74 -6.33 -10.88 11.78
CA LEU A 74 -5.70 -10.10 12.85
C LEU A 74 -6.58 -10.03 14.11
N GLY A 75 -7.84 -10.45 14.01
CA GLY A 75 -8.77 -10.55 15.13
C GLY A 75 -9.95 -11.48 14.83
N GLY A 76 -10.97 -11.42 15.69
CA GLY A 76 -12.20 -12.21 15.56
C GLY A 76 -13.20 -11.69 14.51
N GLU A 77 -12.99 -10.47 13.98
CA GLU A 77 -13.90 -9.82 13.06
C GLU A 77 -13.61 -10.10 11.58
N VAL A 78 -14.68 -10.18 10.78
CA VAL A 78 -14.61 -10.20 9.32
C VAL A 78 -14.22 -8.80 8.86
N GLY A 79 -13.03 -8.64 8.26
CA GLY A 79 -12.58 -7.33 7.76
C GLY A 79 -11.29 -6.78 8.38
N CYS A 80 -10.64 -7.54 9.27
CA CYS A 80 -9.40 -7.12 9.93
C CYS A 80 -8.21 -7.96 9.45
N GLN A 81 -7.73 -7.64 8.25
CA GLN A 81 -6.58 -8.26 7.58
C GLN A 81 -5.65 -7.17 7.02
N LEU A 82 -4.35 -7.47 6.91
CA LEU A 82 -3.40 -6.52 6.35
C LEU A 82 -3.48 -6.53 4.82
N LEU A 83 -3.79 -5.38 4.24
CA LEU A 83 -3.78 -5.17 2.79
C LEU A 83 -2.35 -4.91 2.27
N LEU A 84 -1.41 -5.77 2.67
CA LEU A 84 0.01 -5.73 2.31
C LEU A 84 0.43 -7.05 1.64
N LEU A 85 1.43 -6.98 0.77
CA LEU A 85 2.17 -8.14 0.28
C LEU A 85 3.45 -8.28 1.12
N ASP A 86 3.65 -9.46 1.67
CA ASP A 86 4.91 -9.83 2.31
C ASP A 86 5.91 -10.27 1.24
N LEU A 87 6.95 -9.45 1.05
CA LEU A 87 8.02 -9.69 0.08
C LEU A 87 9.12 -10.56 0.66
N GLY A 88 9.01 -11.06 1.90
CA GLY A 88 10.09 -11.84 2.49
C GLY A 88 11.32 -10.97 2.76
N THR A 89 12.47 -11.47 2.30
CA THR A 89 13.78 -10.83 2.41
C THR A 89 14.28 -10.27 1.08
N GLU A 90 13.37 -9.92 0.16
CA GLU A 90 13.75 -9.33 -1.14
C GLU A 90 14.56 -8.04 -0.97
N LEU A 91 15.72 -8.00 -1.63
CA LEU A 91 16.68 -6.89 -1.55
C LEU A 91 16.80 -6.16 -2.90
N THR A 92 17.02 -4.86 -2.80
CA THR A 92 17.56 -4.02 -3.88
C THR A 92 19.07 -3.83 -3.65
N GLN A 93 19.75 -3.22 -4.62
CA GLN A 93 21.15 -2.80 -4.44
C GLN A 93 21.34 -1.75 -3.31
N PHE A 94 20.26 -1.17 -2.80
CA PHE A 94 20.26 -0.15 -1.76
C PHE A 94 19.68 -0.64 -0.42
N GLY A 95 19.29 -1.91 -0.32
CA GLY A 95 18.67 -2.48 0.88
C GLY A 95 17.29 -3.10 0.64
N PRO A 96 16.53 -3.42 1.71
CA PRO A 96 15.24 -4.10 1.62
C PRO A 96 14.26 -3.41 0.68
N MET A 97 13.54 -4.21 -0.10
CA MET A 97 12.64 -3.69 -1.12
C MET A 97 11.28 -3.33 -0.54
N VAL A 98 10.79 -2.13 -0.88
CA VAL A 98 9.39 -1.73 -0.71
C VAL A 98 8.78 -1.44 -2.08
N ILE A 99 7.56 -1.92 -2.29
CA ILE A 99 6.81 -1.72 -3.53
C ILE A 99 5.61 -0.83 -3.24
N ILE A 100 5.69 0.40 -3.74
CA ILE A 100 4.61 1.39 -3.65
C ILE A 100 3.60 1.10 -4.77
N GLY A 101 2.52 0.39 -4.43
CA GLY A 101 1.47 -0.04 -5.37
C GLY A 101 0.25 0.89 -5.43
N MET A 102 -0.87 0.35 -5.91
CA MET A 102 -2.12 1.09 -6.11
C MET A 102 -2.68 1.86 -4.91
N PRO A 103 -2.50 1.45 -3.63
CA PRO A 103 -2.96 2.27 -2.51
C PRO A 103 -2.35 3.68 -2.49
N PHE A 104 -1.11 3.84 -2.95
CA PHE A 104 -0.48 5.15 -3.14
C PHE A 104 -1.07 5.90 -4.35
N PHE A 105 -1.13 5.26 -5.52
CA PHE A 105 -1.61 5.89 -6.76
C PHE A 105 -3.09 6.30 -6.72
N ARG A 106 -3.87 5.76 -5.79
CA ARG A 106 -5.26 6.20 -5.53
C ARG A 106 -5.32 7.52 -4.75
N GLN A 107 -4.29 7.81 -3.94
CA GLN A 107 -4.22 9.03 -3.12
C GLN A 107 -3.42 10.13 -3.82
N PHE A 108 -2.44 9.75 -4.63
CA PHE A 108 -1.50 10.66 -5.24
C PHE A 108 -1.53 10.56 -6.76
N TYR A 109 -1.69 11.71 -7.41
CA TYR A 109 -1.40 11.88 -8.81
C TYR A 109 0.12 11.87 -8.99
N THR A 110 0.63 10.93 -9.79
CA THR A 110 2.06 10.71 -9.97
C THR A 110 2.48 10.97 -11.41
N THR A 111 3.49 11.81 -11.60
CA THR A 111 4.15 12.05 -12.87
C THR A 111 5.50 11.34 -12.91
N PHE A 112 5.69 10.54 -13.97
CA PHE A 112 6.96 9.90 -14.27
C PHE A 112 7.70 10.76 -15.29
N ASP A 113 8.72 11.47 -14.86
CA ASP A 113 9.62 12.20 -15.75
C ASP A 113 10.80 11.28 -16.12
N LEU A 114 10.89 10.96 -17.40
CA LEU A 114 11.94 10.06 -17.91
C LEU A 114 13.25 10.79 -18.20
N GLY A 115 13.23 12.14 -18.23
CA GLY A 115 14.36 12.98 -18.56
C GLY A 115 15.04 12.61 -19.88
N ALA A 116 16.32 12.98 -20.01
CA ALA A 116 17.14 12.64 -21.18
C ALA A 116 17.76 11.23 -21.11
N GLY A 117 17.61 10.50 -20.00
CA GLY A 117 18.24 9.20 -19.80
C GLY A 117 18.13 8.67 -18.37
N PRO A 118 18.67 7.47 -18.07
CA PRO A 118 18.45 6.78 -16.80
C PRO A 118 18.82 7.56 -15.54
N GLY A 119 19.82 8.43 -15.59
CA GLY A 119 20.27 9.26 -14.45
C GLY A 119 19.47 10.55 -14.23
N ASN A 120 18.56 10.89 -15.14
CA ASN A 120 17.78 12.13 -15.10
C ASN A 120 16.28 11.87 -14.88
N ARG A 121 15.94 10.70 -14.29
CA ARG A 121 14.56 10.31 -14.04
C ARG A 121 14.10 10.87 -12.71
N SER A 122 12.87 11.36 -12.67
CA SER A 122 12.27 11.91 -11.46
C SER A 122 10.82 11.47 -11.34
N LEU A 123 10.38 11.36 -10.09
CA LEU A 123 8.98 11.12 -9.77
C LEU A 123 8.45 12.34 -9.05
N TYR A 124 7.34 12.87 -9.53
CA TYR A 124 6.62 13.95 -8.88
C TYR A 124 5.26 13.42 -8.45
N PHE A 125 4.82 13.78 -7.25
CA PHE A 125 3.51 13.40 -6.76
C PHE A 125 2.82 14.57 -6.07
N SER A 126 1.49 14.61 -6.21
CA SER A 126 0.60 15.57 -5.55
C SER A 126 -0.67 14.84 -5.14
N LEU A 127 -1.43 15.37 -4.18
CA LEU A 127 -2.73 14.78 -3.84
C LEU A 127 -3.62 14.73 -5.09
N ALA A 128 -4.33 13.61 -5.26
CA ALA A 128 -5.29 13.44 -6.33
C ALA A 128 -6.68 13.93 -5.90
N ASP A 129 -7.40 14.59 -6.80
CA ASP A 129 -8.83 14.84 -6.65
C ASP A 129 -9.68 13.61 -7.01
N GLU A 130 -11.00 13.73 -6.97
CA GLU A 130 -11.93 12.65 -7.30
C GLU A 130 -11.87 12.19 -8.76
N GLN A 131 -11.32 13.02 -9.65
CA GLN A 131 -11.11 12.72 -11.05
C GLN A 131 -9.68 12.26 -11.34
N CYS A 132 -8.90 11.96 -10.29
CA CYS A 132 -7.49 11.59 -10.38
C CYS A 132 -6.65 12.64 -11.12
N ARG A 133 -6.86 13.92 -10.81
CA ARG A 133 -6.04 15.05 -11.27
C ARG A 133 -5.29 15.64 -10.08
N PRO A 134 -4.20 16.40 -10.31
CA PRO A 134 -3.56 17.16 -9.25
C PRO A 134 -4.58 18.05 -8.55
N ALA A 135 -4.82 17.80 -7.26
CA ALA A 135 -5.68 18.64 -6.45
C ALA A 135 -5.10 20.05 -6.44
N GLN A 136 -5.91 21.06 -6.79
CA GLN A 136 -5.47 22.44 -6.75
C GLN A 136 -5.27 22.86 -5.29
N GLN A 137 -4.05 22.70 -4.78
CA GLN A 137 -3.69 23.18 -3.45
C GLN A 137 -3.39 24.68 -3.51
N GLY A 138 -4.33 25.49 -3.02
CA GLY A 138 -3.96 26.80 -2.51
C GLY A 138 -3.04 26.64 -1.31
N ARG A 139 -1.72 26.76 -1.52
CA ARG A 139 -0.64 27.08 -0.53
C ARG A 139 -0.60 26.35 0.84
N ALA A 140 -1.41 25.35 1.12
CA ALA A 140 -1.29 24.53 2.32
C ALA A 140 -0.66 23.20 1.92
N GLY A 141 0.52 22.90 2.47
CA GLY A 141 1.32 21.74 2.12
C GLY A 141 0.57 20.40 2.23
N VAL A 142 1.28 19.35 1.79
CA VAL A 142 0.91 17.92 1.62
C VAL A 142 0.22 17.26 2.84
N SER A 143 0.00 17.98 3.94
CA SER A 143 -0.34 17.47 5.26
C SER A 143 -1.83 17.58 5.70
N SER A 144 -2.76 18.16 4.93
CA SER A 144 -4.04 18.56 5.55
C SER A 144 -5.35 18.43 4.77
N LEU A 145 -5.45 17.51 3.80
CA LEU A 145 -6.79 17.02 3.40
C LEU A 145 -7.16 15.81 4.25
N ARG A 146 -7.47 16.06 5.53
CA ARG A 146 -8.20 15.12 6.40
C ARG A 146 -9.53 14.80 5.74
N ARG A 147 -9.54 13.78 4.87
CA ARG A 147 -10.75 13.23 4.28
C ARG A 147 -11.50 12.49 5.39
N SER A 148 -12.60 13.09 5.83
CA SER A 148 -13.68 12.55 6.69
C SER A 148 -13.51 12.70 8.22
N ARG A 149 -14.45 13.43 8.85
CA ARG A 149 -14.68 13.49 10.32
C ARG A 149 -15.60 12.34 10.81
N GLY A 150 -15.79 11.29 10.02
CA GLY A 150 -16.73 10.20 10.30
C GLY A 150 -16.05 8.83 10.21
N PRO A 151 -16.74 7.76 10.62
CA PRO A 151 -16.18 6.42 10.64
C PRO A 151 -15.68 6.00 9.27
N VAL A 152 -14.46 5.49 9.19
CA VAL A 152 -13.87 4.98 7.94
C VAL A 152 -14.12 3.48 7.87
N GLN A 153 -14.92 3.05 6.90
CA GLN A 153 -15.21 1.62 6.73
C GLN A 153 -14.03 0.89 6.07
N PRO A 154 -13.75 -0.35 6.46
CA PRO A 154 -12.70 -1.15 5.85
C PRO A 154 -13.03 -1.48 4.40
N ARG A 155 -12.04 -1.34 3.52
CA ARG A 155 -12.16 -1.80 2.14
C ARG A 155 -12.14 -3.32 2.11
N VAL A 156 -13.04 -3.92 1.33
CA VAL A 156 -12.98 -5.35 1.00
C VAL A 156 -12.27 -5.54 -0.34
N VAL A 157 -11.26 -6.39 -0.37
CA VAL A 157 -10.43 -6.70 -1.54
C VAL A 157 -10.63 -8.16 -1.94
N ASP A 158 -10.94 -8.39 -3.21
CA ASP A 158 -10.98 -9.73 -3.80
C ASP A 158 -9.54 -10.20 -4.11
N ILE A 159 -9.03 -11.13 -3.29
CA ILE A 159 -7.64 -11.57 -3.35
C ILE A 159 -7.35 -12.46 -4.56
N SER A 160 -8.36 -12.93 -5.28
CA SER A 160 -8.13 -13.65 -6.53
C SER A 160 -7.77 -12.71 -7.69
N ARG A 161 -7.95 -11.39 -7.52
CA ARG A 161 -7.66 -10.36 -8.53
C ARG A 161 -6.42 -9.53 -8.24
N LEU A 162 -5.73 -9.82 -7.14
CA LEU A 162 -4.50 -9.12 -6.79
C LEU A 162 -3.41 -9.41 -7.82
N GLN A 163 -2.68 -8.35 -8.15
CA GLN A 163 -1.53 -8.40 -9.04
C GLN A 163 -0.26 -8.14 -8.24
N ALA A 164 0.68 -9.08 -8.34
CA ALA A 164 2.05 -8.91 -7.92
C ALA A 164 2.87 -8.20 -9.03
N PRO A 165 4.04 -7.63 -8.69
CA PRO A 165 4.94 -7.04 -9.66
C PRO A 165 5.23 -8.02 -10.80
N HIS A 166 5.26 -7.51 -12.04
CA HIS A 166 5.45 -8.36 -13.22
C HIS A 166 6.76 -9.18 -13.15
N TRP A 167 7.85 -8.56 -12.72
CA TRP A 167 9.15 -9.22 -12.60
C TRP A 167 9.16 -10.36 -11.56
N LEU A 168 8.36 -10.26 -10.50
CA LEU A 168 8.24 -11.28 -9.46
C LEU A 168 7.42 -12.49 -9.97
N ARG A 169 6.40 -12.22 -10.78
CA ARG A 169 5.62 -13.26 -11.48
C ARG A 169 6.49 -14.06 -12.44
N SER A 170 7.35 -13.38 -13.21
CA SER A 170 8.24 -14.03 -14.17
C SER A 170 9.25 -14.97 -13.50
N ARG A 171 9.84 -14.57 -12.36
CA ARG A 171 10.78 -15.43 -11.61
C ARG A 171 10.12 -16.69 -11.04
N ARG A 172 8.93 -16.56 -10.45
CA ARG A 172 8.23 -17.73 -9.88
C ARG A 172 7.74 -18.74 -10.92
N SER A 173 7.57 -18.31 -12.17
CA SER A 173 7.24 -19.23 -13.27
C SER A 173 8.44 -20.04 -13.76
N THR A 174 9.68 -19.61 -13.48
CA THR A 174 10.90 -20.33 -13.89
C THR A 174 11.41 -21.33 -12.84
N ASP A 175 10.84 -21.31 -11.63
CA ASP A 175 11.18 -22.22 -10.53
C ASP A 175 10.23 -23.44 -10.42
N LEU A 176 9.35 -23.66 -11.41
CA LEU A 176 8.44 -24.81 -11.57
C LEU A 176 8.75 -25.56 -12.87
#